data_AF-A0A0F9H9A4-F1
#
_entry.id   AF-A0A0F9H9A4-F1
#
_cell.length_a   1.000
_cell.length_b   1.000
_cell.length_c   1.000
_cell.angle_alpha   90.00
_cell.angle_beta   90.00
_cell.angle_gamma   90.00
#
_symmetry.space_group_name_H-M   'P 1'
#
loop_
_entity.id
_entity.type
_entity.pdbx_description
1 polymer ?
#
loop_
_entity_poly.entity_id
_entity_poly.type
_entity_poly.pdbx_seq_one_letter_code
_entity_poly.pdbx_strand_id
1 'polypeptide(L)'
;MTPPTFINGIDSIEREIVRHDTHFHTREIWLGAAAVPAGETHVADVDSMVAFVADAGNDDWGTWLQVIGSTDTPVDAGMVWYDAHRIAITTVEQANTETRVQIGFGATGAAALTAGTYTEIIFRVPANARNIPIDERIKRAVSGDKAWVRVWADGAASGEVRFFLGIHEYPF
;
A
#
# COMPACT_ATOMS: atom_id res chain seq x y z
N MET A 1 0.30 19.09 -55.19
CA MET A 1 1.10 18.39 -54.17
C MET A 1 0.59 18.88 -52.82
N THR A 2 -0.21 18.08 -52.14
CA THR A 2 -0.93 18.49 -50.92
C THR A 2 0.02 18.40 -49.73
N PRO A 3 0.16 19.46 -48.90
CA PRO A 3 1.04 19.41 -47.74
C PRO A 3 0.52 18.40 -46.71
N PRO A 4 1.40 17.64 -46.03
CA PRO A 4 1.00 16.71 -44.99
C PRO A 4 0.48 17.46 -43.76
N THR A 5 -0.70 17.09 -43.29
CA THR A 5 -1.32 17.57 -42.05
C THR A 5 -0.69 16.90 -40.82
N PHE A 6 0.13 17.63 -40.09
CA PHE A 6 0.74 17.24 -38.80
C PHE A 6 -0.19 17.51 -37.60
N ILE A 7 -1.41 16.96 -37.58
CA ILE A 7 -2.38 17.26 -36.50
C ILE A 7 -2.34 16.23 -35.35
N ASN A 8 -1.73 15.05 -35.53
CA ASN A 8 -1.76 13.99 -34.49
C ASN A 8 -0.62 14.05 -33.45
N GLY A 9 0.25 15.06 -33.46
CA GLY A 9 1.42 15.13 -32.58
C GLY A 9 1.22 15.91 -31.28
N ILE A 10 0.34 16.92 -31.30
CA ILE A 10 0.13 17.84 -30.17
C ILE A 10 -0.63 17.13 -29.04
N ASP A 11 -1.69 16.37 -29.38
CA ASP A 11 -2.45 15.55 -28.42
C ASP A 11 -1.59 14.50 -27.69
N SER A 12 -0.51 14.03 -28.33
CA SER A 12 0.43 13.08 -27.73
C SER A 12 1.32 13.75 -26.68
N ILE A 13 1.79 14.97 -26.96
CA ILE A 13 2.67 15.73 -26.05
C ILE A 13 1.89 16.23 -24.84
N GLU A 14 0.69 16.79 -25.03
CA GLU A 14 -0.15 17.24 -23.91
C GLU A 14 -0.54 16.07 -23.01
N ARG A 15 -0.85 14.90 -23.58
CA ARG A 15 -1.10 13.67 -22.81
C ARG A 15 0.14 13.20 -22.06
N GLU A 16 1.32 13.32 -22.66
CA GLU A 16 2.58 12.95 -22.02
C GLU A 16 2.96 13.91 -20.88
N ILE A 17 2.72 15.21 -21.04
CA ILE A 17 2.92 16.23 -20.01
C ILE A 17 1.95 16.01 -18.84
N VAL A 18 0.65 15.85 -19.11
CA VAL A 18 -0.34 15.53 -18.05
C VAL A 18 0.02 14.24 -17.33
N ARG A 19 0.53 13.23 -18.05
CA ARG A 19 1.04 12.00 -17.44
C ARG A 19 2.30 12.25 -16.61
N HIS A 20 3.20 13.12 -17.04
CA HIS A 20 4.40 13.48 -16.29
C HIS A 20 4.05 14.21 -15.00
N ASP A 21 3.07 15.12 -15.04
CA ASP A 21 2.61 15.85 -13.87
C ASP A 21 2.02 14.91 -12.81
N THR A 22 1.38 13.81 -13.20
CA THR A 22 0.94 12.78 -12.23
C THR A 22 2.06 12.06 -11.48
N HIS A 23 3.34 12.28 -11.81
CA HIS A 23 4.48 11.72 -11.08
C HIS A 23 5.07 12.68 -10.03
N PHE A 24 4.48 13.87 -9.81
CA PHE A 24 4.84 14.68 -8.65
C PHE A 24 4.23 14.08 -7.38
N HIS A 25 4.99 13.21 -6.74
CA HIS A 25 4.76 12.76 -5.38
C HIS A 25 5.84 13.25 -4.43
N THR A 26 5.52 13.18 -3.15
CA THR A 26 6.51 13.27 -2.08
C THR A 26 7.54 12.14 -2.21
N ARG A 27 8.64 12.29 -1.47
CA ARG A 27 9.58 11.19 -1.24
C ARG A 27 8.86 10.02 -0.59
N GLU A 28 9.48 8.84 -0.64
CA GLU A 28 9.04 7.69 0.15
C GLU A 28 8.97 8.03 1.64
N ILE A 29 7.82 7.76 2.26
CA ILE A 29 7.58 7.88 3.70
C ILE A 29 7.30 6.50 4.26
N TRP A 30 8.14 6.05 5.19
CA TRP A 30 7.98 4.76 5.85
C TRP A 30 7.19 4.90 7.14
N LEU A 31 6.21 4.02 7.32
CA LEU A 31 5.29 4.00 8.44
C LEU A 31 5.39 2.67 9.18
N GLY A 32 5.42 2.77 10.51
CA GLY A 32 5.20 1.67 11.44
C GLY A 32 3.88 1.84 12.19
N ALA A 33 3.51 0.83 12.98
CA ALA A 33 2.38 0.92 13.88
C ALA A 33 2.60 2.05 14.91
N ALA A 34 1.57 2.85 15.15
CA ALA A 34 1.64 3.99 16.04
C ALA A 34 2.00 3.56 17.46
N ALA A 35 2.85 4.34 18.13
CA ALA A 35 3.20 4.08 19.52
C ALA A 35 2.02 4.32 20.47
N VAL A 36 1.13 5.25 20.11
CA VAL A 36 -0.08 5.61 20.85
C VAL A 36 -1.26 5.63 19.88
N PRO A 37 -1.81 4.47 19.49
CA PRO A 37 -2.92 4.42 18.54
C PRO A 37 -4.19 5.04 19.14
N ALA A 38 -4.98 5.71 18.30
CA ALA A 38 -6.24 6.34 18.66
C ALA A 38 -7.38 5.74 17.83
N GLY A 39 -7.77 4.51 18.16
CA GLY A 39 -8.83 3.78 17.45
C GLY A 39 -8.53 3.69 15.95
N GLU A 40 -9.51 4.05 15.11
CA GLU A 40 -9.36 4.07 13.66
C GLU A 40 -8.87 5.42 13.10
N THR A 41 -8.62 6.39 13.99
CA THR A 41 -8.24 7.76 13.61
C THR A 41 -6.74 7.85 13.37
N HIS A 42 -5.94 7.35 14.31
CA HIS A 42 -4.48 7.34 14.22
C HIS A 42 -3.95 5.94 14.50
N VAL A 43 -3.28 5.34 13.53
CA VAL A 43 -2.86 3.93 13.52
C VAL A 43 -1.39 3.79 13.12
N ALA A 44 -0.83 4.75 12.41
CA ALA A 44 0.52 4.73 11.88
C ALA A 44 1.35 5.95 12.26
N ASP A 45 2.64 5.75 12.46
CA ASP A 45 3.62 6.79 12.78
C ASP A 45 4.82 6.71 11.83
N VAL A 46 5.30 7.88 11.38
CA VAL A 46 6.54 8.01 10.58
C VAL A 46 7.79 7.70 11.40
N ASP A 47 7.77 8.06 12.68
CA ASP A 47 8.91 7.91 13.58
C ASP A 47 8.86 6.59 14.39
N SER A 48 7.87 5.74 14.14
CA SER A 48 7.76 4.44 14.80
C SER A 48 8.55 3.37 14.07
N MET A 49 9.40 2.67 14.82
CA MET A 49 10.10 1.46 14.36
C MET A 49 9.38 0.17 14.78
N VAL A 50 8.08 0.27 15.11
CA VAL A 50 7.24 -0.88 15.42
C VAL A 50 6.57 -1.37 14.12
N ALA A 51 6.87 -2.59 13.70
CA ALA A 51 6.25 -3.17 12.53
C ALA A 51 4.75 -3.43 12.77
N PHE A 52 3.94 -3.28 11.72
CA PHE A 52 2.61 -3.85 11.70
C PHE A 52 2.70 -5.38 11.77
N VAL A 53 1.69 -6.01 12.38
CA VAL A 53 1.62 -7.46 12.55
C VAL A 53 0.29 -7.94 12.02
N ALA A 54 0.30 -8.59 10.86
CA ALA A 54 -0.89 -9.20 10.27
C ALA A 54 -0.80 -10.72 10.38
N ASP A 55 -1.88 -11.34 10.86
CA ASP A 55 -1.97 -12.79 11.00
C ASP A 55 -2.75 -13.41 9.85
N ALA A 56 -2.25 -14.51 9.30
CA ALA A 56 -2.99 -15.34 8.37
C ALA A 56 -4.08 -16.15 9.09
N GLY A 57 -5.11 -16.54 8.35
CA GLY A 57 -6.12 -17.49 8.81
C GLY A 57 -5.61 -18.94 8.76
N ASN A 58 -6.46 -19.88 9.16
CA ASN A 58 -6.20 -21.31 9.04
C ASN A 58 -6.39 -21.78 7.59
N ASP A 59 -5.31 -21.72 6.81
CA ASP A 59 -5.28 -21.93 5.37
C ASP A 59 -6.30 -21.05 4.60
N ASP A 60 -6.43 -19.80 5.06
CA ASP A 60 -7.31 -18.78 4.47
C ASP A 60 -6.78 -17.38 4.79
N TRP A 61 -7.47 -16.36 4.27
CA TRP A 61 -7.29 -14.97 4.64
C TRP A 61 -7.52 -14.75 6.13
N GLY A 62 -6.57 -14.05 6.74
CA GLY A 62 -6.73 -13.52 8.08
C GLY A 62 -7.70 -12.35 8.19
N THR A 63 -7.83 -11.83 9.40
CA THR A 63 -8.63 -10.63 9.67
C THR A 63 -7.99 -9.40 9.05
N TRP A 64 -8.81 -8.45 8.61
CA TRP A 64 -8.32 -7.15 8.18
C TRP A 64 -7.71 -6.37 9.36
N LEU A 65 -6.44 -6.00 9.21
CA LEU A 65 -5.70 -5.09 10.07
C LEU A 65 -5.75 -3.69 9.46
N GLN A 66 -6.17 -2.68 10.23
CA GLN A 66 -6.02 -1.30 9.79
C GLN A 66 -4.53 -0.90 9.88
N VAL A 67 -4.01 -0.26 8.84
CA VAL A 67 -2.61 0.19 8.78
C VAL A 67 -2.47 1.68 8.51
N ILE A 68 -3.56 2.36 8.12
CA ILE A 68 -3.64 3.83 7.99
C ILE A 68 -4.96 4.29 8.60
N GLY A 69 -4.87 5.21 9.54
CA GLY A 69 -5.94 5.96 10.18
C GLY A 69 -6.40 7.16 9.36
N SER A 70 -7.60 7.66 9.67
CA SER A 70 -8.16 8.81 8.96
C SER A 70 -7.41 10.13 9.16
N THR A 71 -6.48 10.21 10.10
CA THR A 71 -5.60 11.38 10.31
C THR A 71 -4.13 11.07 10.05
N ASP A 72 -3.80 9.85 9.64
CA ASP A 72 -2.42 9.47 9.35
C ASP A 72 -1.96 9.99 7.98
N THR A 73 -2.91 10.36 7.12
CA THR A 73 -2.66 11.08 5.88
C THR A 73 -3.52 12.37 5.83
N PRO A 74 -2.98 13.48 5.30
CA PRO A 74 -1.64 13.59 4.76
C PRO A 74 -0.58 13.69 5.86
N VAL A 75 0.60 13.10 5.62
CA VAL A 75 1.80 13.26 6.45
C VAL A 75 2.43 14.63 6.16
N ASP A 76 2.63 14.94 4.89
CA ASP A 76 3.15 16.22 4.44
C ASP A 76 1.98 17.20 4.16
N ALA A 77 2.09 18.42 4.68
CA ALA A 77 1.05 19.43 4.52
C ALA A 77 0.79 19.75 3.03
N GLY A 78 -0.49 19.80 2.64
CA GLY A 78 -0.91 20.12 1.28
C GLY A 78 -1.10 18.91 0.35
N MET A 79 -0.85 17.70 0.84
CA MET A 79 -1.20 16.48 0.10
C MET A 79 -2.68 16.13 0.27
N VAL A 80 -3.28 15.59 -0.79
CA VAL A 80 -4.71 15.27 -0.87
C VAL A 80 -4.98 13.85 -1.37
N TRP A 81 -3.96 13.17 -1.88
CA TRP A 81 -3.99 11.74 -2.18
C TRP A 81 -2.76 11.04 -1.63
N TYR A 82 -2.85 9.73 -1.48
CA TYR A 82 -1.72 8.87 -1.19
C TYR A 82 -1.84 7.52 -1.87
N ASP A 83 -0.74 6.80 -1.98
CA ASP A 83 -0.74 5.37 -2.30
C ASP A 83 0.20 4.59 -1.39
N ALA A 84 -0.12 3.31 -1.18
CA ALA A 84 0.78 2.36 -0.53
C ALA A 84 1.77 1.86 -1.58
N HIS A 85 2.90 2.55 -1.69
CA HIS A 85 3.86 2.31 -2.77
C HIS A 85 4.72 1.07 -2.51
N ARG A 86 5.06 0.78 -1.25
CA ARG A 86 5.99 -0.32 -0.93
C ARG A 86 5.60 -1.03 0.35
N ILE A 87 6.00 -2.30 0.45
CA ILE A 87 5.95 -3.05 1.69
C ILE A 87 7.34 -3.60 2.01
N ALA A 88 7.81 -3.36 3.23
CA ALA A 88 9.06 -3.92 3.72
C ALA A 88 8.74 -5.01 4.75
N ILE A 89 8.73 -6.26 4.29
CA ILE A 89 8.51 -7.43 5.16
C ILE A 89 9.77 -7.65 6.00
N THR A 90 9.60 -7.71 7.32
CA THR A 90 10.70 -7.85 8.27
C THR A 90 10.83 -9.26 8.85
N THR A 91 9.72 -9.95 9.02
CA THR A 91 9.66 -11.31 9.56
C THR A 91 8.39 -12.00 9.07
N VAL A 92 8.49 -13.29 8.82
CA VAL A 92 7.35 -14.17 8.59
C VAL A 92 7.46 -15.39 9.50
N GLU A 93 6.35 -15.86 10.03
CA GLU A 93 6.31 -17.11 10.80
C GLU A 93 6.56 -18.32 9.90
N GLN A 94 5.94 -18.35 8.72
CA GLN A 94 6.00 -19.47 7.78
C GLN A 94 7.05 -19.23 6.69
N ALA A 95 8.31 -19.56 7.00
CA ALA A 95 9.39 -19.45 6.02
C ALA A 95 9.23 -20.45 4.86
N ASN A 96 9.58 -20.03 3.64
CA ASN A 96 9.44 -20.78 2.39
C ASN A 96 7.99 -21.15 1.99
N THR A 97 6.98 -20.54 2.61
CA THR A 97 5.57 -20.68 2.23
C THR A 97 5.15 -19.51 1.34
N GLU A 98 4.47 -19.80 0.23
CA GLU A 98 3.81 -18.79 -0.60
C GLU A 98 2.77 -18.04 0.25
N THR A 99 2.97 -16.74 0.41
CA THR A 99 2.12 -15.88 1.23
C THR A 99 1.54 -14.78 0.36
N ARG A 100 0.24 -14.56 0.48
CA ARG A 100 -0.50 -13.49 -0.20
C ARG A 100 -0.74 -12.35 0.76
N VAL A 101 -0.64 -11.13 0.28
CA VAL A 101 -1.05 -9.91 0.99
C VAL A 101 -2.09 -9.21 0.14
N GLN A 102 -3.15 -8.76 0.78
CA GLN A 102 -4.10 -7.82 0.19
C GLN A 102 -4.04 -6.51 0.92
N ILE A 103 -3.93 -5.42 0.16
CA ILE A 103 -4.02 -4.05 0.66
C ILE A 103 -5.26 -3.42 0.03
N GLY A 104 -6.20 -2.95 0.87
CA GLY A 104 -7.45 -2.35 0.43
C GLY A 104 -7.69 -0.98 1.05
N PHE A 105 -8.38 -0.11 0.32
CA PHE A 105 -8.76 1.23 0.79
C PHE A 105 -10.26 1.35 0.99
N GLY A 106 -10.66 2.03 2.06
CA GLY A 106 -12.06 2.35 2.34
C GLY A 106 -12.39 2.40 3.82
N ALA A 107 -13.69 2.58 4.13
CA ALA A 107 -14.17 2.71 5.50
C ALA A 107 -13.82 1.50 6.39
N THR A 108 -13.81 0.29 5.81
CA THR A 108 -13.36 -0.97 6.42
C THR A 108 -12.69 -1.85 5.36
N GLY A 109 -11.87 -2.82 5.78
CA GLY A 109 -11.29 -3.80 4.84
C GLY A 109 -12.35 -4.66 4.12
N ALA A 110 -13.46 -4.98 4.80
CA ALA A 110 -14.58 -5.70 4.19
C ALA A 110 -15.30 -4.89 3.11
N ALA A 111 -15.39 -3.56 3.29
CA ALA A 111 -15.93 -2.67 2.27
C ALA A 111 -15.00 -2.61 1.04
N ALA A 112 -13.68 -2.54 1.25
CA ALA A 112 -12.70 -2.57 0.17
C ALA A 112 -12.79 -3.87 -0.65
N LEU A 113 -12.93 -5.03 0.02
CA LEU A 113 -13.12 -6.33 -0.62
C LEU A 113 -14.39 -6.34 -1.48
N THR A 114 -15.51 -5.87 -0.92
CA THR A 114 -16.81 -5.84 -1.61
C THR A 114 -16.79 -4.94 -2.84
N ALA A 115 -16.10 -3.80 -2.75
CA ALA A 115 -15.93 -2.85 -3.85
C ALA A 115 -14.87 -3.28 -4.88
N GLY A 116 -14.06 -4.30 -4.58
CA GLY A 116 -12.92 -4.69 -5.40
C GLY A 116 -11.79 -3.63 -5.42
N THR A 117 -11.70 -2.79 -4.38
CA THR A 117 -10.71 -1.71 -4.27
C THR A 117 -9.50 -2.14 -3.46
N TYR A 118 -8.88 -3.24 -3.89
CA TYR A 118 -7.68 -3.80 -3.28
C TYR A 118 -6.67 -4.25 -4.34
N THR A 119 -5.40 -4.30 -3.96
CA THR A 119 -4.34 -4.99 -4.69
C THR A 119 -3.93 -6.24 -3.93
N GLU A 120 -3.61 -7.29 -4.67
CA GLU A 120 -3.04 -8.53 -4.12
C GLU A 120 -1.61 -8.69 -4.62
N ILE A 121 -0.71 -9.02 -3.71
CA ILE A 121 0.67 -9.42 -4.01
C ILE A 121 0.94 -10.81 -3.43
N ILE A 122 1.82 -11.55 -4.10
CA ILE A 122 2.29 -12.85 -3.64
C ILE A 122 3.79 -12.74 -3.43
N PHE A 123 4.24 -13.18 -2.27
CA PHE A 123 5.66 -13.28 -1.97
C PHE A 123 5.99 -14.64 -1.35
N ARG A 124 7.27 -14.97 -1.35
CA ARG A 124 7.81 -16.12 -0.63
C ARG A 124 9.12 -15.71 0.02
N VAL A 125 9.16 -15.68 1.35
CA VAL A 125 10.37 -15.30 2.09
C VAL A 125 11.15 -16.57 2.43
N PRO A 126 12.36 -16.78 1.88
CA PRO A 126 13.20 -17.89 2.31
C PRO A 126 13.70 -17.68 3.75
N ALA A 127 14.05 -18.76 4.43
CA ALA A 127 14.49 -18.71 5.84
C ALA A 127 15.70 -17.78 6.11
N ASN A 128 16.50 -17.47 5.07
CA ASN A 128 17.67 -16.59 5.14
C ASN A 128 17.53 -15.34 4.24
N ALA A 129 16.31 -14.90 3.95
CA ALA A 129 16.09 -13.76 3.06
C ALA A 129 16.70 -12.47 3.63
N ARG A 130 17.11 -11.59 2.71
CA ARG A 130 17.27 -10.18 3.05
C ARG A 130 15.93 -9.47 2.89
N ASN A 131 15.62 -8.59 3.82
CA ASN A 131 14.43 -7.75 3.78
C ASN A 131 14.64 -6.69 2.70
N ILE A 132 14.13 -6.96 1.49
CA ILE A 132 14.11 -6.01 0.38
C ILE A 132 12.66 -5.55 0.25
N PRO A 133 12.39 -4.23 0.27
CA PRO A 133 11.07 -3.70 -0.03
C PRO A 133 10.52 -4.22 -1.35
N ILE A 134 9.23 -4.56 -1.36
CA ILE A 134 8.49 -4.96 -2.55
C ILE A 134 7.76 -3.73 -3.05
N ASP A 135 7.97 -3.38 -4.32
CA ASP A 135 7.27 -2.29 -4.98
C ASP A 135 5.85 -2.72 -5.34
N GLU A 136 4.88 -1.94 -4.90
CA GLU A 136 3.47 -2.17 -5.14
C GLU A 136 2.92 -1.16 -6.15
N ARG A 137 2.07 -1.65 -7.04
CA ARG A 137 1.27 -0.82 -7.93
C ARG A 137 -0.16 -0.83 -7.44
N ILE A 138 -0.46 0.10 -6.55
CA ILE A 138 -1.77 0.24 -5.97
C ILE A 138 -2.46 1.50 -6.52
N LYS A 139 -3.79 1.51 -6.48
CA LYS A 139 -4.57 2.70 -6.79
C LYS A 139 -4.37 3.73 -5.66
N ARG A 140 -4.36 5.01 -6.02
CA ARG A 140 -4.38 6.11 -5.05
C ARG A 140 -5.70 6.15 -4.27
N ALA A 141 -5.61 6.54 -3.00
CA ALA A 141 -6.72 6.86 -2.11
C ALA A 141 -6.67 8.34 -1.72
N VAL A 142 -7.81 8.89 -1.32
CA VAL A 142 -7.88 10.29 -0.88
C VAL A 142 -7.22 10.36 0.49
N SER A 143 -6.44 11.40 0.79
CA SER A 143 -5.90 11.59 2.14
C SER A 143 -7.03 11.61 3.17
N GLY A 144 -6.86 10.85 4.25
CA GLY A 144 -7.88 10.59 5.26
C GLY A 144 -8.76 9.34 5.00
N ASP A 145 -8.68 8.74 3.82
CA ASP A 145 -9.15 7.36 3.65
C ASP A 145 -8.28 6.41 4.47
N LYS A 146 -8.87 5.30 4.93
CA LYS A 146 -8.17 4.26 5.68
C LYS A 146 -7.63 3.20 4.74
N ALA A 147 -6.49 2.63 5.11
CA ALA A 147 -5.91 1.47 4.46
C ALA A 147 -5.94 0.26 5.40
N TRP A 148 -6.16 -0.90 4.80
CA TRP A 148 -6.33 -2.17 5.49
C TRP A 148 -5.47 -3.24 4.83
N VAL A 149 -4.91 -4.13 5.63
CA VAL A 149 -4.08 -5.25 5.19
C VAL A 149 -4.64 -6.56 5.73
N ARG A 150 -4.62 -7.61 4.92
CA ARG A 150 -4.79 -9.00 5.40
C ARG A 150 -3.84 -9.93 4.66
N VAL A 151 -3.53 -11.07 5.27
CA VAL A 151 -2.58 -12.03 4.72
C VAL A 151 -3.14 -13.44 4.69
N TRP A 152 -2.62 -14.27 3.80
CA TRP A 152 -2.90 -15.71 3.72
C TRP A 152 -1.59 -16.46 3.44
N ALA A 153 -1.21 -17.37 4.34
CA ALA A 153 -0.10 -18.30 4.12
C ALA A 153 -0.65 -19.64 3.60
N ASP A 154 -0.31 -19.99 2.36
CA ASP A 154 -0.87 -21.15 1.65
C ASP A 154 -0.50 -22.48 2.34
N GLY A 155 -1.50 -23.29 2.68
CA GLY A 155 -1.33 -24.58 3.35
C GLY A 155 -0.90 -24.51 4.82
N ALA A 156 -0.92 -23.34 5.45
CA ALA A 156 -0.52 -23.16 6.85
C ALA A 156 -1.71 -22.83 7.76
N ALA A 157 -1.72 -23.38 8.99
CA ALA A 157 -2.78 -23.12 9.97
C ALA A 157 -2.69 -21.74 10.64
N SER A 158 -1.53 -21.09 10.54
CA SER A 158 -1.21 -19.74 11.03
C SER A 158 -0.10 -19.15 10.17
N GLY A 159 0.10 -17.84 10.26
CA GLY A 159 1.20 -17.19 9.57
C GLY A 159 1.26 -15.70 9.86
N GLU A 160 1.96 -15.33 10.93
CA GLU A 160 2.25 -13.94 11.24
C GLU A 160 3.21 -13.33 10.19
N VAL A 161 2.86 -12.16 9.68
CA VAL A 161 3.69 -11.34 8.79
C VAL A 161 3.91 -9.98 9.45
N ARG A 162 5.18 -9.63 9.67
CA ARG A 162 5.59 -8.31 10.18
C ARG A 162 6.12 -7.44 9.05
N PHE A 163 5.68 -6.19 8.99
CA PHE A 163 6.08 -5.29 7.91
C PHE A 163 6.03 -3.81 8.28
N PHE A 164 6.72 -2.99 7.47
CA PHE A 164 6.52 -1.55 7.39
C PHE A 164 5.87 -1.19 6.07
N LEU A 165 5.07 -0.13 6.07
CA LEU A 165 4.38 0.38 4.88
C LEU A 165 5.10 1.62 4.38
N GLY A 166 5.48 1.61 3.11
CA GLY A 166 5.99 2.76 2.39
C GLY A 166 4.87 3.44 1.62
N ILE A 167 4.71 4.75 1.76
CA ILE A 167 3.71 5.55 1.07
C ILE A 167 4.33 6.67 0.23
N HIS A 168 3.61 7.04 -0.82
CA HIS A 168 3.76 8.32 -1.49
C HIS A 168 2.50 9.16 -1.32
N GLU A 169 2.68 10.47 -1.27
CA GLU A 169 1.58 11.43 -1.20
C GLU A 169 1.62 12.41 -2.38
N TYR A 170 0.44 12.89 -2.77
CA TYR A 170 0.25 13.70 -3.97
C TYR A 170 -0.61 14.92 -3.67
N PRO A 171 -0.28 16.11 -4.23
CA PRO A 171 -1.08 17.31 -4.05
C PRO A 171 -2.26 17.43 -5.04
N PHE A 172 -2.43 16.48 -5.97
CA PHE A 172 -3.53 16.47 -6.95
C PHE A 172 -3.84 15.08 -7.54
#